data_AF-M5T5M6-F1
#
_entry.id   AF-M5T5M6-F1
#
_cell.length_a   1.000
_cell.length_b   1.000
_cell.length_c   1.000
_cell.angle_alpha   90.00
_cell.angle_beta   90.00
_cell.angle_gamma   90.00
#
_symmetry.space_group_name_H-M   'P 1'
#
loop_
_entity.id
_entity.type
_entity.pdbx_description
1 polymer ?
#
loop_
_entity_poly.entity_id
_entity_poly.type
_entity_poly.pdbx_seq_one_letter_code
_entity_poly.pdbx_strand_id
1 'polypeptide(L)'
;MIVGDHGTGKSTLLRELAEILEREMPGGQWVQLTGPDPASTRSERVVRGLGDLWNNIRTVGRLQRSVPRGGVLVVDGGEQIPAFWRWWIAHRAMRRDHFCLLTSHSDVAGFATLYRTHLSPDLIGDLVRELLSGTDAALQPGDRIKVQQHLDAIDLNRVGNLRDLWDDLYELVQS
;
A
#
# COMPACT_ATOMS: atom_id res chain seq x y z
N MET A 1 9.76 -0.35 -8.25
CA MET A 1 9.07 -0.61 -6.96
C MET A 1 8.83 0.66 -6.21
N ILE A 2 7.71 0.72 -5.49
CA ILE A 2 7.44 1.70 -4.44
C ILE A 2 7.65 0.99 -3.09
N VAL A 3 8.58 1.46 -2.28
CA VAL A 3 8.94 0.81 -1.00
C VAL A 3 8.58 1.71 0.17
N GLY A 4 8.12 1.16 1.28
CA GLY A 4 7.93 1.92 2.51
C GLY A 4 7.04 1.18 3.50
N ASP A 5 7.04 1.63 4.75
CA ASP A 5 6.36 0.94 5.86
C ASP A 5 4.83 0.93 5.71
N HIS A 6 4.16 0.19 6.59
CA HIS A 6 2.69 0.18 6.65
C HIS A 6 2.14 1.60 6.84
N GLY A 7 1.03 1.92 6.17
CA GLY A 7 0.39 3.23 6.34
C GLY A 7 1.10 4.44 5.72
N THR A 8 2.25 4.27 5.04
CA THR A 8 3.00 5.38 4.41
C THR A 8 2.43 5.86 3.06
N GLY A 9 1.24 5.39 2.64
CA GLY A 9 0.57 5.86 1.42
C GLY A 9 0.94 5.14 0.12
N LYS A 10 1.62 3.99 0.15
CA LYS A 10 1.99 3.21 -1.06
C LYS A 10 0.81 2.90 -1.99
N SER A 11 -0.27 2.33 -1.45
CA SER A 11 -1.47 1.99 -2.23
C SER A 11 -2.19 3.23 -2.73
N THR A 12 -2.15 4.34 -1.96
CA THR A 12 -2.66 5.65 -2.39
C THR A 12 -1.87 6.16 -3.59
N LEU A 13 -0.54 6.16 -3.51
CA LEU A 13 0.33 6.55 -4.62
C LEU A 13 0.10 5.69 -5.87
N LEU A 14 -0.05 4.37 -5.71
CA LEU A 14 -0.40 3.49 -6.83
C LEU A 14 -1.73 3.88 -7.49
N ARG A 15 -2.75 4.20 -6.69
CA ARG A 15 -4.06 4.61 -7.20
C ARG A 15 -3.98 5.92 -7.98
N GLU A 16 -3.25 6.91 -7.48
CA GLU A 16 -3.02 8.18 -8.19
C GLU A 16 -2.24 7.96 -9.50
N LEU A 17 -1.28 7.03 -9.50
CA LEU A 17 -0.54 6.65 -10.70
C LEU A 17 -1.38 5.84 -11.70
N ALA A 18 -2.53 5.30 -11.30
CA ALA A 18 -3.28 4.37 -12.14
C ALA A 18 -3.76 5.01 -13.44
N GLU A 19 -4.29 6.23 -13.37
CA GLU A 19 -4.78 6.95 -14.55
C GLU A 19 -3.65 7.28 -15.53
N ILE A 20 -2.49 7.68 -14.99
CA ILE A 20 -1.30 7.97 -15.80
C ILE A 20 -0.80 6.68 -16.47
N LEU A 21 -0.68 5.59 -15.70
CA LEU A 21 -0.22 4.31 -16.21
C LEU A 21 -1.16 3.73 -17.27
N GLU A 22 -2.48 3.83 -17.09
CA GLU A 22 -3.42 3.34 -18.09
C GLU A 22 -3.34 4.14 -19.39
N ARG A 23 -3.10 5.45 -19.30
CA ARG A 23 -2.93 6.31 -20.48
C ARG A 23 -1.64 6.02 -21.23
N GLU A 24 -0.51 5.92 -20.53
CA GLU A 24 0.80 5.73 -21.15
C GLU A 24 1.07 4.26 -21.53
N MET A 25 0.41 3.31 -20.86
CA MET A 25 0.65 1.87 -20.96
C MET A 25 -0.67 1.09 -21.03
N PRO A 26 -1.46 1.27 -22.12
CA PRO A 26 -2.81 0.76 -22.21
C PRO A 26 -2.89 -0.76 -22.10
N GLY A 27 -3.92 -1.26 -21.43
CA GLY A 27 -4.08 -2.69 -21.16
C GLY A 27 -3.23 -3.19 -19.99
N GLY A 28 -2.78 -2.27 -19.13
CA GLY A 28 -2.16 -2.60 -17.86
C GLY A 28 -3.03 -3.51 -17.01
N GLN A 29 -2.41 -4.33 -16.17
CA GLN A 29 -3.12 -5.26 -15.30
C GLN A 29 -2.80 -4.96 -13.84
N TRP A 30 -3.84 -4.98 -13.00
CA TRP A 30 -3.75 -4.59 -11.60
C TRP A 30 -4.14 -5.76 -10.71
N VAL A 31 -3.35 -5.99 -9.67
CA VAL A 31 -3.66 -6.99 -8.66
C VAL A 31 -3.29 -6.48 -7.29
N GLN A 32 -4.25 -6.50 -6.38
CA GLN A 32 -4.02 -6.30 -4.96
C GLN A 32 -3.97 -7.66 -4.29
N LEU A 33 -2.87 -7.93 -3.58
CA LEU A 33 -2.68 -9.19 -2.90
C LEU A 33 -3.29 -9.12 -1.51
N THR A 34 -4.12 -10.09 -1.20
CA THR A 34 -4.69 -10.26 0.13
C THR A 34 -3.70 -11.02 1.01
N GLY A 35 -3.44 -10.46 2.20
CA GLY A 35 -2.74 -11.14 3.28
C GLY A 35 -3.71 -11.92 4.18
N PRO A 36 -3.21 -12.84 5.01
CA PRO A 36 -4.04 -13.60 5.94
C PRO A 36 -4.69 -12.70 6.98
N ASP A 37 -5.99 -12.90 7.23
CA ASP A 37 -6.78 -12.15 8.21
C ASP A 37 -6.22 -12.39 9.64
N PRO A 38 -5.82 -11.32 10.37
CA PRO A 38 -5.32 -11.44 11.74
C PRO A 38 -6.33 -12.03 12.73
N ALA A 39 -7.64 -11.98 12.45
CA ALA A 39 -8.70 -12.50 13.31
C ALA A 39 -8.84 -14.05 13.29
N SER A 40 -8.07 -14.76 12.45
CA SER A 40 -8.19 -16.22 12.28
C SER A 40 -7.39 -17.06 13.31
N THR A 41 -7.92 -18.25 13.63
CA THR A 41 -7.27 -19.24 14.51
C THR A 41 -5.93 -19.70 13.90
N ARG A 42 -4.93 -20.08 14.73
CA ARG A 42 -3.59 -20.48 14.25
C ARG A 42 -3.61 -21.58 13.18
N SER A 43 -4.49 -22.58 13.32
CA SER A 43 -4.67 -23.66 12.34
C SER A 43 -5.33 -23.17 11.04
N GLU A 44 -6.36 -22.33 11.14
CA GLU A 44 -7.04 -21.72 9.99
C GLU A 44 -6.11 -20.78 9.21
N ARG A 45 -5.23 -20.06 9.90
CA ARG A 45 -4.23 -19.16 9.30
C ARG A 45 -3.23 -19.90 8.43
N VAL A 46 -2.83 -21.11 8.83
CA VAL A 46 -1.90 -21.93 8.02
C VAL A 46 -2.59 -22.47 6.78
N VAL A 47 -3.80 -23.03 6.94
CA VAL A 47 -4.55 -23.62 5.82
C VAL A 47 -4.97 -22.53 4.81
N ARG A 48 -5.54 -21.42 5.29
CA ARG A 48 -5.92 -20.27 4.45
C ARG A 48 -4.70 -19.58 3.86
N GLY A 49 -3.64 -19.35 4.64
CA GLY A 49 -2.43 -18.71 4.15
C GLY A 49 -1.78 -19.44 2.98
N LEU A 50 -1.82 -20.78 2.96
CA LEU A 50 -1.39 -21.56 1.80
C LEU A 50 -2.34 -21.38 0.61
N GLY A 51 -3.65 -21.45 0.85
CA GLY A 51 -4.66 -21.21 -0.19
C GLY A 51 -4.56 -19.82 -0.83
N ASP A 52 -4.44 -18.79 -0.01
CA ASP A 52 -4.32 -17.39 -0.41
C ASP A 52 -3.02 -17.15 -1.18
N LEU A 53 -1.90 -17.73 -0.72
CA LEU A 53 -0.65 -17.72 -1.47
C LEU A 53 -0.80 -18.34 -2.86
N TRP A 54 -1.41 -19.53 -2.95
CA TRP A 54 -1.63 -20.21 -4.23
C TRP A 54 -2.57 -19.42 -5.15
N ASN A 55 -3.60 -18.79 -4.59
CA ASN A 55 -4.52 -17.94 -5.33
C ASN A 55 -3.81 -16.68 -5.84
N ASN A 56 -3.01 -16.02 -5.00
CA ASN A 56 -2.20 -14.85 -5.34
C ASN A 56 -1.24 -15.17 -6.50
N ILE A 57 -0.48 -16.26 -6.41
CA ILE A 57 0.44 -16.68 -7.49
C ILE A 57 -0.32 -16.98 -8.78
N ARG A 58 -1.45 -17.69 -8.70
CA ARG A 58 -2.27 -18.02 -9.89
C ARG A 58 -2.85 -16.78 -10.53
N THR A 59 -3.36 -15.84 -9.74
CA THR A 59 -3.94 -14.58 -10.21
C THR A 59 -2.87 -13.72 -10.87
N VAL A 60 -1.73 -13.51 -10.21
CA VAL A 60 -0.60 -12.76 -10.79
C VAL A 60 -0.14 -13.41 -12.10
N GLY A 61 0.05 -14.73 -12.12
CA GLY A 61 0.47 -15.43 -13.34
C GLY A 61 -0.57 -15.37 -14.46
N ARG A 62 -1.87 -15.34 -14.14
CA ARG A 62 -2.95 -15.17 -15.13
C ARG A 62 -2.94 -13.76 -15.72
N LEU A 63 -2.93 -12.75 -14.87
CA LEU A 63 -2.91 -11.35 -15.27
C LEU A 63 -1.63 -11.01 -16.05
N GLN A 64 -0.48 -11.53 -15.62
CA GLN A 64 0.78 -11.34 -16.35
C GLN A 64 0.74 -11.91 -17.77
N ARG A 65 -0.14 -12.87 -18.08
CA ARG A 65 -0.33 -13.36 -19.45
C ARG A 65 -1.18 -12.43 -20.30
N SER A 66 -2.10 -11.68 -19.71
CA SER A 66 -2.95 -10.70 -20.40
C SER A 66 -2.27 -9.35 -20.60
N VAL A 67 -1.15 -9.07 -19.91
CA VAL A 67 -0.38 -7.84 -20.14
C VAL A 67 0.20 -7.81 -21.57
N PRO A 68 -0.08 -6.76 -22.36
CA PRO A 68 0.50 -6.59 -23.69
C PRO A 68 1.99 -6.23 -23.63
N ARG A 69 2.69 -6.35 -24.76
CA ARG A 69 4.06 -5.81 -24.87
C ARG A 69 4.04 -4.30 -24.66
N GLY A 70 5.00 -3.78 -23.91
CA GLY A 70 5.05 -2.40 -23.45
C GLY A 70 4.03 -2.06 -22.34
N GLY A 71 3.15 -2.98 -21.96
CA GLY A 71 2.18 -2.79 -20.88
C GLY A 71 2.79 -2.91 -19.48
N VAL A 72 1.97 -2.67 -18.45
CA VAL A 72 2.40 -2.75 -17.04
C VAL A 72 1.59 -3.76 -16.23
N LEU A 73 2.27 -4.54 -15.40
CA LEU A 73 1.67 -5.31 -14.32
C LEU A 73 1.90 -4.57 -13.01
N VAL A 74 0.83 -4.12 -12.36
CA VAL A 74 0.87 -3.48 -11.04
C VAL A 74 0.44 -4.48 -9.98
N VAL A 75 1.31 -4.70 -8.99
CA VAL A 75 1.09 -5.62 -7.87
C VAL A 75 1.17 -4.85 -6.56
N ASP A 76 0.04 -4.71 -5.87
CA ASP A 76 -0.01 -4.13 -4.52
C ASP A 76 0.15 -5.22 -3.46
N GLY A 77 1.13 -5.08 -2.57
CA GLY A 77 1.43 -6.05 -1.49
C GLY A 77 2.45 -7.12 -1.85
N GLY A 78 3.55 -6.75 -2.52
CA GLY A 78 4.56 -7.69 -3.01
C GLY A 78 5.21 -8.60 -1.98
N GLU A 79 5.20 -8.22 -0.70
CA GLU A 79 5.65 -9.03 0.43
C GLU A 79 4.85 -10.33 0.61
N GLN A 80 3.61 -10.38 0.08
CA GLN A 80 2.78 -11.58 0.10
C GLN A 80 3.25 -12.66 -0.90
N ILE A 81 4.21 -12.32 -1.77
CA ILE A 81 4.78 -13.26 -2.74
C ILE A 81 6.14 -13.77 -2.23
N PRO A 82 6.41 -15.09 -2.22
CA PRO A 82 7.71 -15.64 -1.89
C PRO A 82 8.81 -15.17 -2.86
N ALA A 83 10.04 -15.05 -2.38
CA ALA A 83 11.16 -14.50 -3.16
C ALA A 83 11.39 -15.21 -4.51
N PHE A 84 11.27 -16.55 -4.53
CA PHE A 84 11.36 -17.35 -5.75
C PHE A 84 10.32 -16.92 -6.82
N TRP A 85 9.08 -16.69 -6.40
CA TRP A 85 8.01 -16.28 -7.29
C TRP A 85 8.15 -14.82 -7.74
N ARG A 86 8.66 -13.94 -6.88
CA ARG A 86 9.01 -12.56 -7.26
C ARG A 86 10.05 -12.54 -8.38
N TRP A 87 11.12 -13.34 -8.25
CA TRP A 87 12.12 -13.50 -9.31
C TRP A 87 11.49 -14.06 -10.60
N TRP A 88 10.63 -15.07 -10.50
CA TRP A 88 9.94 -15.64 -11.67
C TRP A 88 9.05 -14.61 -12.39
N ILE A 89 8.34 -13.77 -11.64
CA ILE A 89 7.51 -12.67 -12.18
C ILE A 89 8.41 -11.67 -12.91
N ALA A 90 9.50 -11.22 -12.29
CA ALA A 90 10.45 -10.28 -12.90
C ALA A 90 11.05 -10.84 -14.20
N HIS A 91 11.55 -12.08 -14.15
CA HIS A 91 12.12 -12.76 -15.31
C HIS A 91 11.11 -12.89 -16.46
N ARG A 92 9.85 -13.20 -16.13
CA ARG A 92 8.78 -13.32 -17.12
C ARG A 92 8.38 -11.96 -17.72
N ALA A 93 8.43 -10.89 -16.93
CA ALA A 93 8.20 -9.52 -17.41
C ALA A 93 9.27 -9.13 -18.44
N MET A 94 10.54 -9.38 -18.12
CA MET A 94 11.66 -9.14 -19.06
C MET A 94 11.51 -9.95 -20.34
N ARG A 95 11.18 -11.25 -20.25
CA ARG A 95 11.01 -12.10 -21.46
C ARG A 95 9.83 -11.73 -22.34
N ARG A 96 8.79 -11.12 -21.75
CA ARG A 96 7.56 -10.75 -22.48
C ARG A 96 7.52 -9.28 -22.84
N ASP A 97 8.59 -8.53 -22.54
CA ASP A 97 8.75 -7.12 -22.86
C ASP A 97 7.62 -6.26 -22.26
N HIS A 98 7.39 -6.41 -20.96
CA HIS A 98 6.42 -5.60 -20.22
C HIS A 98 6.98 -5.19 -18.87
N PHE A 99 6.44 -4.13 -18.28
CA PHE A 99 6.91 -3.58 -17.01
C PHE A 99 6.20 -4.22 -15.82
N CYS A 100 6.89 -4.32 -14.69
CA CYS A 100 6.30 -4.78 -13.44
C CYS A 100 6.51 -3.73 -12.34
N LEU A 101 5.42 -3.13 -11.87
CA LEU A 101 5.40 -2.22 -10.74
C LEU A 101 4.88 -2.96 -9.51
N LEU A 102 5.59 -2.84 -8.40
CA LEU A 102 5.31 -3.58 -7.16
C LEU A 102 5.43 -2.63 -5.97
N THR A 103 4.52 -2.72 -5.00
CA THR A 103 4.70 -2.11 -3.67
C THR A 103 5.24 -3.14 -2.69
N SER A 104 6.08 -2.71 -1.73
CA SER A 104 6.52 -3.58 -0.64
C SER A 104 7.02 -2.79 0.58
N HIS A 105 7.20 -3.46 1.72
CA HIS A 105 7.79 -2.86 2.92
C HIS A 105 9.31 -2.74 2.84
N SER A 106 9.97 -3.63 2.10
CA SER A 106 11.43 -3.65 1.97
C SER A 106 11.86 -3.90 0.53
N ASP A 107 13.15 -3.75 0.27
CA ASP A 107 13.70 -4.02 -1.05
C ASP A 107 13.51 -5.49 -1.44
N VAL A 108 13.19 -5.70 -2.71
CA VAL A 108 12.95 -7.03 -3.26
C VAL A 108 13.97 -7.30 -4.36
N ALA A 109 14.67 -8.43 -4.22
CA ALA A 109 15.60 -8.89 -5.25
C ALA A 109 14.89 -9.07 -6.60
N GLY A 110 15.55 -8.60 -7.67
CA GLY A 110 15.03 -8.66 -9.04
C GLY A 110 14.19 -7.45 -9.45
N PHE A 111 14.06 -6.43 -8.59
CA PHE A 111 13.34 -5.20 -8.89
C PHE A 111 14.17 -3.97 -8.52
N ALA A 112 14.05 -2.92 -9.34
CA ALA A 112 14.61 -1.62 -9.03
C ALA A 112 13.64 -0.81 -8.14
N THR A 113 14.18 -0.12 -7.13
CA THR A 113 13.43 0.83 -6.30
C THR A 113 13.29 2.15 -7.05
N LEU A 114 12.04 2.54 -7.34
CA LEU A 114 11.69 3.77 -8.07
C LEU A 114 11.38 4.90 -7.10
N TYR A 115 10.74 4.57 -5.98
CA TYR A 115 10.34 5.55 -4.96
C TYR A 115 10.30 4.91 -3.59
N ARG A 116 10.64 5.69 -2.55
CA ARG A 116 10.44 5.29 -1.15
C ARG A 116 9.45 6.23 -0.47
N THR A 117 8.38 5.68 0.09
CA THR A 117 7.43 6.39 0.92
C THR A 117 7.93 6.42 2.36
N HIS A 118 7.91 7.60 2.97
CA HIS A 118 8.27 7.82 4.37
C HIS A 118 7.26 8.79 4.99
N LEU A 119 6.97 8.59 6.28
CA LEU A 119 6.17 9.53 7.06
C LEU A 119 7.13 10.50 7.75
N SER A 120 7.02 11.80 7.45
CA SER A 120 7.68 12.85 8.22
C SER A 120 6.66 13.54 9.14
N PRO A 121 7.10 14.12 10.27
CA PRO A 121 6.23 14.92 11.13
C PRO A 121 5.47 16.01 10.36
N ASP A 122 6.15 16.70 9.43
CA ASP A 122 5.55 17.74 8.61
C ASP A 122 4.44 17.18 7.72
N LEU A 123 4.68 16.04 7.05
CA LEU A 123 3.69 15.37 6.21
C LEU A 123 2.49 14.90 7.02
N ILE A 124 2.71 14.35 8.22
CA ILE A 124 1.62 13.97 9.13
C ILE A 124 0.78 15.21 9.49
N GLY A 125 1.43 16.31 9.86
CA GLY A 125 0.75 17.57 10.17
C GLY A 125 -0.04 18.12 8.99
N ASP A 126 0.51 18.08 7.77
CA ASP A 126 -0.18 18.50 6.55
C ASP A 126 -1.41 17.63 6.27
N LEU A 127 -1.28 16.31 6.36
CA LEU A 127 -2.38 15.37 6.11
C LEU A 127 -3.50 15.51 7.16
N VAL A 128 -3.16 15.75 8.43
CA VAL A 128 -4.18 16.01 9.46
C VAL A 128 -4.86 17.35 9.22
N ARG A 129 -4.12 18.40 8.85
CA ARG A 129 -4.71 19.71 8.49
C ARG A 129 -5.66 19.58 7.31
N GLU A 130 -5.25 18.87 6.26
CA GLU A 130 -6.07 18.60 5.09
C GLU A 130 -7.36 17.87 5.48
N LEU A 131 -7.25 16.79 6.27
CA LEU A 131 -8.39 16.03 6.79
C LEU A 131 -9.37 16.93 7.58
N LEU A 132 -8.87 17.77 8.48
CA LEU A 132 -9.69 18.69 9.26
C LEU A 132 -10.31 19.81 8.42
N SER A 133 -9.66 20.24 7.34
CA SER A 133 -10.20 21.28 6.44
C SER A 133 -11.35 20.77 5.56
N GLY A 134 -11.36 19.48 5.22
CA GLY A 134 -12.43 18.87 4.42
C GLY A 134 -13.71 18.53 5.19
N THR A 135 -13.69 18.66 6.52
CA THR A 135 -14.74 18.11 7.41
C THR A 135 -15.53 19.19 8.16
N ASP A 136 -15.56 20.41 7.63
CA ASP A 136 -16.15 21.60 8.29
C ASP A 136 -17.61 21.44 8.74
N ALA A 137 -18.37 20.52 8.16
CA ALA A 137 -19.77 20.30 8.51
C ALA A 137 -20.02 19.32 9.68
N ALA A 138 -19.03 18.51 10.08
CA ALA A 138 -19.23 17.44 11.07
C ALA A 138 -18.40 17.59 12.37
N LEU A 139 -17.43 18.50 12.41
CA LEU A 139 -16.55 18.71 13.57
C LEU A 139 -17.05 19.87 14.44
N GLN A 140 -17.06 19.69 15.76
CA GLN A 140 -17.26 20.79 16.68
C GLN A 140 -16.01 21.69 16.74
N PRO A 141 -16.14 23.00 17.02
CA PRO A 141 -15.00 23.90 17.13
C PRO A 141 -13.92 23.45 18.12
N GLY A 142 -14.30 22.70 19.16
CA GLY A 142 -13.38 22.15 20.17
C GLY A 142 -12.56 20.94 19.70
N ASP A 143 -13.02 20.21 18.68
CA ASP A 143 -12.36 18.97 18.24
C ASP A 143 -11.02 19.25 17.57
N ARG A 144 -10.92 20.37 16.85
CA ARG A 144 -9.64 20.82 16.25
C ARG A 144 -8.59 21.11 17.32
N ILE A 145 -9.01 21.68 18.45
CA ILE A 145 -8.12 21.99 19.57
C ILE A 145 -7.67 20.68 20.23
N LYS A 146 -8.58 19.73 20.47
CA LYS A 146 -8.25 18.40 21.01
C LYS A 146 -7.22 17.68 20.13
N VAL A 147 -7.46 17.63 18.82
CA VAL A 147 -6.56 16.98 17.85
C VAL A 147 -5.18 17.65 17.86
N GLN A 148 -5.12 18.98 17.82
CA GLN A 148 -3.84 19.69 17.85
C GLN A 148 -3.07 19.43 19.15
N GLN A 149 -3.75 19.49 20.30
CA GLN A 149 -3.14 19.19 21.60
C GLN A 149 -2.60 17.76 21.67
N HIS A 150 -3.31 16.79 21.08
CA HIS A 150 -2.84 15.41 21.01
C HIS A 150 -1.59 15.27 20.13
N LEU A 151 -1.58 15.89 18.94
CA LEU A 151 -0.41 15.91 18.06
C LEU A 151 0.82 16.55 18.71
N ASP A 152 0.62 17.63 19.48
CA ASP A 152 1.70 18.31 20.20
C ASP A 152 2.24 17.46 21.38
N ALA A 153 1.44 16.53 21.89
CA ALA A 153 1.81 15.68 23.02
C ALA A 153 2.59 14.42 22.62
N ILE A 154 2.50 13.98 21.36
CA ILE A 154 3.15 12.76 20.86
C ILE A 154 4.42 13.08 20.06
N ASP A 155 5.39 12.15 20.09
CA ASP A 155 6.58 12.23 19.23
C ASP A 155 6.25 11.70 17.82
N LEU A 156 5.93 12.61 16.91
CA LEU A 156 5.57 12.29 15.52
C LEU A 156 6.67 11.53 14.76
N ASN A 157 7.94 11.61 15.18
CA ASN A 157 9.02 10.85 14.55
C ASN A 157 8.91 9.34 14.81
N ARG A 158 8.11 8.94 15.81
CA ARG A 158 7.87 7.53 16.15
C ARG A 158 6.63 6.97 15.45
N VAL A 159 5.88 7.79 14.74
CA VAL A 159 4.69 7.34 14.00
C VAL A 159 5.15 6.59 12.74
N GLY A 160 5.20 5.27 12.84
CA GLY A 160 5.55 4.39 11.71
C GLY A 160 4.36 4.07 10.79
N ASN A 161 3.12 4.26 11.27
CA ASN A 161 1.90 3.93 10.56
C ASN A 161 0.85 5.01 10.79
N LEU A 162 0.49 5.72 9.73
CA LEU A 162 -0.48 6.81 9.79
C LEU A 162 -1.92 6.33 10.05
N ARG A 163 -2.24 5.08 9.71
CA ARG A 163 -3.58 4.51 9.98
C ARG A 163 -3.84 4.39 11.47
N ASP A 164 -2.86 3.90 12.22
CA ASP A 164 -2.97 3.75 13.67
C ASP A 164 -3.18 5.13 14.33
N LEU A 165 -2.44 6.15 13.85
CA LEU A 165 -2.64 7.53 14.30
C LEU A 165 -4.05 8.06 13.97
N TRP A 166 -4.59 7.77 12.78
CA TRP A 166 -5.95 8.20 12.45
C TRP A 166 -7.02 7.52 13.31
N ASP A 167 -6.84 6.25 13.64
CA ASP A 167 -7.73 5.53 14.55
C ASP A 167 -7.72 6.18 15.95
N ASP A 168 -6.54 6.49 16.49
CA ASP A 168 -6.37 7.21 17.77
C ASP A 168 -7.07 8.59 17.76
N LEU A 169 -6.89 9.35 16.67
CA LEU A 169 -7.52 10.67 16.51
C LEU A 169 -9.04 10.57 16.41
N TYR A 170 -9.57 9.52 15.81
CA TYR A 170 -11.01 9.29 15.71
C TYR A 170 -11.63 8.98 17.07
N GLU A 171 -10.98 8.11 17.86
CA GLU A 171 -11.39 7.82 19.24
C GLU A 171 -11.41 9.09 20.10
N LEU A 172 -10.41 9.95 19.96
CA LEU A 172 -10.32 11.22 20.69
C LEU A 172 -11.48 12.19 20.39
N VAL A 173 -11.94 12.23 19.14
CA VAL A 173 -13.05 13.12 18.73
C VAL A 173 -14.40 12.54 19.15
N GLN A 174 -14.54 11.21 19.19
CA GLN A 174 -15.78 10.55 19.62
C GLN A 174 -15.98 10.52 21.14
N SER A 175 -14.93 10.80 21.93
CA SER A 175 -14.98 10.93 23.39
C SER A 175 -15.42 12.31 23.87
#